data_AF-A0AAD1EYW8-F1
#
_entry.id   AF-A0AAD1EYW8-F1
#
_cell.length_a   1.000
_cell.length_b   1.000
_cell.length_c   1.000
_cell.angle_alpha   90.00
_cell.angle_beta   90.00
_cell.angle_gamma   90.00
#
_symmetry.space_group_name_H-M   'P 1'
#
loop_
_entity.id
_entity.type
_entity.pdbx_description
1 polymer ?
#
loop_
_entity_poly.entity_id
_entity_poly.type
_entity_poly.pdbx_seq_one_letter_code
_entity_poly.pdbx_strand_id
1 'polypeptide(L)'
;MQASEVLRQLRADLAQGQLNVLLLRQDIVRLPTVAIKPWVKAQSIDRFAITGFNENDRRFAARVRLHFPDGDISFLRLEGMAANPYTLTDWYDYSSGLQLTALLEKRRWLQSERGKAFLAQLGAAPGLPDLANLAEGRPAALKLWLTQCLGKPCERVAAAHQLESEQPMIWLLRRGIASGDMGQYQQQHNVLINALGDDAYLWWLEGQYALSYQQCGWLAGPLRTAWQRHQEVVPLADVALQCTLTETPKATNFGTALTQQLSIETIMGSVNAFFAAHNRPLPKAWRQWAQSHSEASLSSHQE
;
A
#
# COMPACT_ATOMS: atom_id res chain seq x y z
N MET A 1 -9.28 15.51 23.11
CA MET A 1 -8.01 16.19 22.78
C MET A 1 -8.24 17.04 21.54
N GLN A 2 -7.97 18.34 21.59
CA GLN A 2 -7.90 19.15 20.36
C GLN A 2 -6.71 18.66 19.53
N ALA A 3 -6.90 18.50 18.22
CA ALA A 3 -5.79 18.18 17.33
C ALA A 3 -4.78 19.33 17.35
N SER A 4 -3.49 19.01 17.34
CA SER A 4 -2.44 20.03 17.21
C SER A 4 -2.62 20.80 15.90
N GLU A 5 -2.09 22.03 15.89
CA GLU A 5 -2.18 22.89 14.71
C GLU A 5 -1.47 22.26 13.49
N VAL A 6 -0.35 21.57 13.72
CA VAL A 6 0.36 20.80 12.68
C VAL A 6 -0.52 19.70 12.11
N LEU A 7 -1.14 18.87 12.97
CA LEU A 7 -2.02 17.79 12.51
C LEU A 7 -3.23 18.34 11.73
N ARG A 8 -3.77 19.48 12.16
CA ARG A 8 -4.88 20.15 11.47
C ARG A 8 -4.46 20.63 10.07
N GLN A 9 -3.31 21.29 9.96
CA GLN A 9 -2.78 21.75 8.67
C GLN A 9 -2.42 20.57 7.76
N LEU A 10 -1.79 19.52 8.28
CA LEU A 10 -1.44 18.34 7.50
C LEU A 10 -2.70 17.66 6.92
N ARG A 11 -3.76 17.54 7.72
CA ARG A 11 -5.07 17.03 7.23
C ARG A 11 -5.66 17.93 6.15
N ALA A 12 -5.59 19.24 6.32
CA ALA A 12 -6.09 20.20 5.34
C ALA A 12 -5.33 20.12 4.01
N ASP A 13 -4.01 19.95 4.05
CA ASP A 13 -3.18 19.79 2.85
C ASP A 13 -3.47 18.45 2.15
N LEU A 14 -3.55 17.34 2.90
CA LEU A 14 -3.93 16.02 2.35
C LEU A 14 -5.33 16.01 1.74
N ALA A 15 -6.29 16.74 2.34
CA ALA A 15 -7.67 16.83 1.86
C ALA A 15 -7.81 17.58 0.53
N GLN A 16 -6.78 18.29 0.07
CA GLN A 16 -6.76 18.86 -1.28
C GLN A 16 -6.59 17.80 -2.37
N GLY A 17 -6.37 16.54 -1.99
CA GLY A 17 -6.40 15.40 -2.91
C GLY A 17 -5.18 15.31 -3.81
N GLN A 18 -4.08 16.01 -3.49
CA GLN A 18 -2.86 15.99 -4.30
C GLN A 18 -1.59 16.04 -3.43
N LEU A 19 -0.64 15.15 -3.72
CA LEU A 19 0.64 15.11 -2.99
C LEU A 19 1.52 16.34 -3.23
N ASN A 20 1.33 17.04 -4.36
CA ASN A 20 2.08 18.26 -4.67
C ASN A 20 1.91 19.35 -3.60
N VAL A 21 0.74 19.43 -2.96
CA VAL A 21 0.44 20.40 -1.89
C VAL A 21 1.35 20.15 -0.68
N LEU A 22 1.57 18.88 -0.31
CA LEU A 22 2.53 18.52 0.73
C LEU A 22 3.94 18.94 0.32
N LEU A 23 4.33 18.70 -0.93
CA LEU A 23 5.66 19.06 -1.42
C LEU A 23 5.90 20.58 -1.40
N LEU A 24 4.86 21.42 -1.46
CA LEU A 24 4.99 22.87 -1.27
C LEU A 24 5.40 23.26 0.16
N ARG A 25 5.23 22.37 1.15
CA ARG A 25 5.67 22.58 2.53
C ARG A 25 7.15 22.24 2.73
N GLN A 26 7.88 21.85 1.70
CA GLN A 26 9.30 21.50 1.80
C GLN A 26 10.19 22.73 1.72
N ASP A 27 11.11 22.88 2.67
CA ASP A 27 12.11 23.95 2.67
C ASP A 27 13.43 23.54 1.97
N ILE A 28 13.48 22.33 1.39
CA ILE A 28 14.73 21.82 0.83
C ILE A 28 14.86 22.17 -0.65
N VAL A 29 15.56 23.29 -0.87
CA VAL A 29 16.46 23.58 -2.00
C VAL A 29 15.99 23.10 -3.37
N ARG A 30 15.44 24.03 -4.17
CA ARG A 30 15.29 24.03 -5.64
C ARG A 30 16.03 22.89 -6.34
N LEU A 31 15.46 21.69 -6.32
CA LEU A 31 15.69 20.69 -7.35
C LEU A 31 14.98 21.24 -8.60
N PRO A 32 15.55 21.12 -9.80
CA PRO A 32 14.88 21.60 -11.01
C PRO A 32 13.47 21.01 -11.05
N THR A 33 12.44 21.84 -11.20
CA THR A 33 11.05 21.39 -11.25
C THR A 33 10.89 20.28 -12.29
N VAL A 34 11.67 20.28 -13.37
CA VAL A 34 11.73 19.23 -14.40
C VAL A 34 12.13 17.85 -13.86
N ALA A 35 12.98 17.77 -12.82
CA ALA A 35 13.42 16.51 -12.21
C ALA A 35 12.34 15.88 -11.32
N ILE A 36 11.48 16.71 -10.71
CA ILE A 36 10.41 16.25 -9.81
C ILE A 36 9.04 16.27 -10.52
N LYS A 37 8.81 17.01 -11.61
CA LYS A 37 7.49 17.14 -12.25
C LYS A 37 6.85 15.82 -12.72
N PRO A 38 7.60 14.81 -13.19
CA PRO A 38 7.03 13.47 -13.44
C PRO A 38 6.58 12.75 -12.17
N TRP A 39 7.20 13.09 -11.04
CA TRP A 39 6.97 12.55 -9.69
C TRP A 39 5.83 13.26 -8.95
N VAL A 40 5.76 14.58 -9.17
CA VAL A 40 4.68 15.50 -8.77
C VAL A 40 3.66 15.62 -9.90
N LYS A 41 3.52 14.60 -10.75
CA LYS A 41 2.26 14.50 -11.49
C LYS A 41 1.18 14.46 -10.42
N ALA A 42 0.15 15.29 -10.54
CA ALA A 42 -0.95 15.32 -9.60
C ALA A 42 -1.60 13.93 -9.58
N GLN A 43 -1.08 13.04 -8.74
CA GLN A 43 -1.72 11.80 -8.40
C GLN A 43 -2.89 12.23 -7.53
N SER A 44 -4.08 12.12 -8.09
CA SER A 44 -5.31 12.35 -7.36
C SER A 44 -5.36 11.33 -6.23
N ILE A 45 -5.49 11.82 -5.01
CA ILE A 45 -5.77 11.02 -3.83
C ILE A 45 -7.29 11.01 -3.70
N ASP A 46 -7.89 9.83 -3.68
CA ASP A 46 -9.32 9.66 -3.44
C ASP A 46 -9.65 9.87 -1.95
N ARG A 47 -8.89 9.19 -1.09
CA ARG A 47 -9.01 9.31 0.37
C ARG A 47 -7.67 9.05 1.06
N PHE A 48 -7.54 9.50 2.31
CA PHE A 48 -6.35 9.26 3.11
C PHE A 48 -6.70 8.94 4.56
N ALA A 49 -5.76 8.36 5.28
CA ALA A 49 -5.80 8.20 6.73
C ALA A 49 -4.43 8.52 7.34
N ILE A 50 -4.42 9.28 8.43
CA ILE A 50 -3.22 9.43 9.27
C ILE A 50 -3.29 8.35 10.34
N THR A 51 -2.46 7.31 10.21
CA THR A 51 -2.49 6.07 11.02
C THR A 51 -1.48 6.08 12.17
N GLY A 52 -0.68 7.16 12.26
CA GLY A 52 0.14 7.48 13.40
C GLY A 52 0.58 8.93 13.30
N PHE A 53 0.59 9.64 14.41
CA PHE A 53 1.06 11.02 14.49
C PHE A 53 1.76 11.23 15.81
N ASN A 54 2.98 11.77 15.75
CA ASN A 54 3.74 12.18 16.92
C ASN A 54 4.30 13.57 16.67
N GLU A 55 4.27 14.41 17.70
CA GLU A 55 4.72 15.79 17.65
C GLU A 55 5.36 16.16 18.98
N ASN A 56 6.42 16.94 18.90
CA ASN A 56 6.97 17.71 20.01
C ASN A 56 7.18 19.16 19.57
N ASP A 57 7.66 20.01 20.48
CA ASP A 57 7.82 21.46 20.26
C ASP A 57 8.68 21.84 19.05
N ARG A 58 9.42 20.90 18.45
CA ARG A 58 10.30 21.16 17.30
C ARG A 58 9.95 20.37 16.06
N ARG A 59 9.48 19.13 16.20
CA ARG A 59 9.36 18.17 15.12
C ARG A 59 8.06 17.40 15.18
N PHE A 60 7.61 16.98 14.01
CA PHE A 60 6.53 16.01 13.89
C PHE A 60 6.94 14.85 12.98
N ALA A 61 6.26 13.72 13.17
CA ALA A 61 6.27 12.58 12.28
C ALA A 61 4.83 12.08 12.10
N ALA A 62 4.44 11.79 10.87
CA ALA A 62 3.13 11.26 10.53
C ALA A 62 3.28 10.01 9.65
N ARG A 63 2.49 8.97 9.95
CA ARG A 63 2.26 7.84 9.05
C ARG A 63 0.95 8.07 8.33
N VAL A 64 0.99 8.02 7.01
CA VAL A 64 -0.14 8.33 6.15
C VAL A 64 -0.38 7.16 5.22
N ARG A 65 -1.62 6.68 5.17
CA ARG A 65 -2.11 5.77 4.14
C ARG A 65 -2.90 6.57 3.12
N LEU A 66 -2.58 6.36 1.85
CA LEU A 66 -3.22 6.98 0.70
C LEU A 66 -4.01 5.93 -0.07
N HIS A 67 -5.12 6.36 -0.64
CA HIS A 67 -5.93 5.56 -1.55
C HIS A 67 -6.09 6.34 -2.85
N PHE A 68 -5.93 5.63 -3.96
CA PHE A 68 -5.99 6.20 -5.29
C PHE A 68 -7.31 5.79 -5.99
N PRO A 69 -7.77 6.57 -6.99
CA PRO A 69 -9.02 6.29 -7.71
C PRO A 69 -9.10 4.94 -8.42
N ASP A 70 -7.95 4.34 -8.74
CA ASP A 70 -7.86 2.99 -9.32
C ASP A 70 -7.96 1.86 -8.28
N GLY A 71 -8.09 2.21 -7.00
CA GLY A 71 -8.18 1.27 -5.89
C GLY A 71 -6.83 0.91 -5.28
N ASP A 72 -5.72 1.39 -5.82
CA ASP A 72 -4.40 1.17 -5.23
C ASP A 72 -4.25 1.95 -3.92
N ILE A 73 -3.35 1.46 -3.07
CA ILE A 73 -2.98 2.13 -1.83
C ILE A 73 -1.48 2.35 -1.76
N SER A 74 -1.08 3.36 -1.00
CA SER A 74 0.32 3.60 -0.64
C SER A 74 0.44 4.03 0.80
N PHE A 75 1.61 3.84 1.38
CA PHE A 75 1.95 4.29 2.72
C PHE A 75 3.13 5.25 2.64
N LEU A 76 3.03 6.37 3.33
CA LEU A 76 4.06 7.37 3.48
C LEU A 76 4.39 7.59 4.96
N ARG A 77 5.66 7.85 5.24
CA ARG A 77 6.08 8.54 6.47
C ARG A 77 6.47 9.96 6.10
N LEU A 78 5.88 10.94 6.79
CA LEU A 78 6.18 12.35 6.64
C LEU A 78 6.87 12.84 7.90
N GLU A 79 7.95 13.59 7.76
CA GLU A 79 8.67 14.19 8.89
C GLU A 79 8.95 15.66 8.64
N GLY A 80 8.94 16.45 9.70
CA GLY A 80 9.07 17.89 9.55
C GLY A 80 9.25 18.66 10.83
N MET A 81 9.37 19.98 10.66
CA MET A 81 9.40 20.95 11.74
C MET A 81 7.97 21.34 12.13
N ALA A 82 7.68 21.31 13.43
CA ALA A 82 6.40 21.69 14.03
C ALA A 82 6.24 23.23 14.13
N ALA A 83 6.49 23.92 13.02
CA ALA A 83 6.29 25.37 12.89
C ALA A 83 4.85 25.69 12.47
N ASN A 84 4.51 26.98 12.42
CA ASN A 84 3.25 27.45 11.85
C ASN A 84 3.51 28.47 10.72
N PRO A 85 3.35 28.08 9.43
CA PRO A 85 2.95 26.75 8.98
C PRO A 85 4.05 25.70 9.20
N TYR A 86 3.66 24.42 9.26
CA TYR A 86 4.63 23.33 9.38
C TYR A 86 5.51 23.23 8.13
N THR A 87 6.69 22.63 8.28
CA THR A 87 7.63 22.41 7.16
C THR A 87 7.96 20.94 7.07
N LEU A 88 7.88 20.36 5.87
CA LEU A 88 8.38 19.01 5.60
C LEU A 88 9.90 19.01 5.41
N THR A 89 10.59 18.21 6.19
CA THR A 89 12.04 18.00 6.08
C THR A 89 12.39 16.65 5.49
N ASP A 90 11.49 15.67 5.56
CA ASP A 90 11.68 14.38 4.90
C ASP A 90 10.33 13.72 4.57
N TRP A 91 10.37 12.78 3.64
CA TRP A 91 9.32 11.79 3.48
C TRP A 91 9.90 10.48 2.95
N TYR A 92 9.23 9.39 3.31
CA TYR A 92 9.58 8.05 2.89
C TYR A 92 8.35 7.37 2.29
N ASP A 93 8.46 6.89 1.05
CA ASP A 93 7.46 6.05 0.39
C ASP A 93 7.76 4.58 0.65
N TYR A 94 6.87 3.92 1.41
CA TYR A 94 7.00 2.51 1.73
C TYR A 94 6.79 1.60 0.51
N SER A 95 6.18 2.09 -0.58
CA SER A 95 5.94 1.31 -1.79
C SER A 95 7.26 0.92 -2.44
N SER A 96 8.14 1.90 -2.65
CA SER A 96 9.43 1.75 -3.34
C SER A 96 10.65 1.77 -2.39
N GLY A 97 10.52 2.40 -1.22
CA GLY A 97 11.62 2.72 -0.32
C GLY A 97 12.34 4.02 -0.66
N LEU A 98 11.73 4.89 -1.47
CA LEU A 98 12.30 6.18 -1.79
C LEU A 98 12.20 7.12 -0.58
N GLN A 99 13.32 7.79 -0.28
CA GLN A 99 13.41 8.80 0.76
C GLN A 99 13.87 10.13 0.17
N LEU A 100 13.19 11.22 0.54
CA LEU A 100 13.49 12.54 0.00
C LEU A 100 14.91 12.99 0.35
N THR A 101 15.28 12.91 1.63
CA THR A 101 16.61 13.34 2.10
C THR A 101 17.72 12.58 1.38
N ALA A 102 17.58 11.26 1.22
CA ALA A 102 18.54 10.43 0.48
C ALA A 102 18.67 10.85 -1.00
N LEU A 103 17.57 11.27 -1.64
CA LEU A 103 17.60 11.80 -3.02
C LEU A 103 18.27 13.18 -3.08
N LEU A 104 17.99 14.05 -2.12
CA LEU A 104 18.56 15.39 -2.01
C LEU A 104 20.07 15.38 -1.78
N GLU A 105 20.57 14.41 -1.01
CA GLU A 105 22.02 14.19 -0.87
C GLU A 105 22.70 13.92 -2.23
N LYS A 106 21.95 13.44 -3.23
CA LYS A 106 22.47 13.20 -4.58
C LYS A 106 22.32 14.41 -5.50
N ARG A 107 21.92 15.59 -5.00
CA ARG A 107 21.70 16.81 -5.79
C ARG A 107 22.87 17.17 -6.71
N ARG A 108 24.12 17.11 -6.21
CA ARG A 108 25.32 17.38 -7.03
C ARG A 108 25.42 16.42 -8.21
N TRP A 109 25.15 15.14 -7.97
CA TRP A 109 25.15 14.13 -9.03
C TRP A 109 23.97 14.31 -10.00
N LEU A 110 22.76 14.58 -9.51
CA LEU A 110 21.58 14.87 -10.34
C LEU A 110 21.80 16.06 -11.29
N GLN A 111 22.67 17.00 -10.91
CA GLN A 111 23.06 18.16 -11.73
C GLN A 111 24.23 17.89 -12.70
N SER A 112 24.91 16.75 -12.58
CA SER A 112 25.95 16.32 -13.52
C SER A 112 25.34 15.82 -14.83
N GLU A 113 26.16 15.68 -15.87
CA GLU A 113 25.72 15.14 -17.17
C GLU A 113 25.11 13.74 -17.04
N ARG A 114 25.70 12.86 -16.23
CA ARG A 114 25.13 11.52 -15.96
C ARG A 114 23.80 11.58 -15.22
N GLY A 115 23.68 12.43 -14.20
CA GLY A 115 22.42 12.58 -13.46
C GLY A 115 21.30 13.15 -14.33
N LYS A 116 21.60 14.11 -15.20
CA LYS A 116 20.64 14.62 -16.19
C LYS A 116 20.24 13.54 -17.20
N ALA A 117 21.20 12.77 -17.71
CA ALA A 117 20.93 11.65 -18.61
C ALA A 117 20.05 10.60 -17.95
N PHE A 118 20.32 10.26 -16.68
CA PHE A 118 19.49 9.36 -15.87
C PHE A 118 18.04 9.85 -15.79
N LEU A 119 17.84 11.11 -15.37
CA LEU A 119 16.49 11.69 -15.26
C LEU A 119 15.76 11.76 -16.61
N ALA A 120 16.48 12.10 -17.68
CA ALA A 120 15.91 12.15 -19.03
C ALA A 120 15.46 10.76 -19.50
N GLN A 121 16.31 9.75 -19.33
CA GLN A 121 15.98 8.38 -19.70
C GLN A 121 14.88 7.79 -18.80
N LEU A 122 14.86 8.13 -17.51
CA LEU A 122 13.81 7.69 -16.58
C LEU A 122 12.43 8.22 -17.01
N GLY A 123 12.38 9.46 -17.51
CA GLY A 123 11.16 10.07 -18.04
C GLY A 123 10.72 9.51 -19.40
N ALA A 124 11.67 9.21 -20.30
CA ALA A 124 11.38 8.80 -21.66
C ALA A 124 11.19 7.29 -21.83
N ALA A 125 12.03 6.48 -21.18
CA ALA A 125 12.12 5.04 -21.38
C ALA A 125 12.52 4.32 -20.08
N PRO A 126 11.63 4.31 -19.05
CA PRO A 126 11.91 3.70 -17.75
C PRO A 126 12.10 2.17 -17.79
N GLY A 127 11.84 1.51 -18.92
CA GLY A 127 12.10 0.08 -19.12
C GLY A 127 13.54 -0.27 -19.50
N LEU A 128 14.40 0.71 -19.79
CA LEU A 128 15.75 0.44 -20.25
C LEU A 128 16.69 0.09 -19.09
N PRO A 129 17.42 -1.04 -19.17
CA PRO A 129 18.33 -1.47 -18.10
C PRO A 129 19.54 -0.53 -17.94
N ASP A 130 19.85 0.29 -18.95
CA ASP A 130 20.93 1.28 -18.89
C ASP A 130 20.75 2.33 -17.79
N LEU A 131 19.52 2.49 -17.28
CA LEU A 131 19.25 3.27 -16.07
C LEU A 131 20.05 2.80 -14.86
N ALA A 132 20.38 1.50 -14.77
CA ALA A 132 21.25 0.96 -13.72
C ALA A 132 22.68 1.52 -13.82
N ASN A 133 23.22 1.58 -15.05
CA ASN A 133 24.56 2.12 -15.31
C ASN A 133 24.61 3.61 -15.01
N LEU A 134 23.60 4.35 -15.48
CA LEU A 134 23.49 5.79 -15.23
C LEU A 134 23.31 6.10 -13.74
N ALA A 135 22.59 5.26 -12.99
CA ALA A 135 22.44 5.40 -11.54
C ALA A 135 23.74 5.19 -10.76
N GLU A 136 24.78 4.57 -11.34
CA GLU A 136 26.10 4.34 -10.74
C GLU A 136 26.02 3.66 -9.35
N GLY A 137 25.11 2.70 -9.19
CA GLY A 137 24.91 2.00 -7.91
C GLY A 137 24.40 2.89 -6.78
N ARG A 138 23.85 4.08 -7.07
CA ARG A 138 23.31 4.99 -6.04
C ARG A 138 21.95 4.48 -5.56
N PRO A 139 21.79 4.11 -4.28
CA PRO A 139 20.52 3.56 -3.78
C PRO A 139 19.34 4.49 -4.05
N ALA A 140 19.46 5.79 -3.74
CA ALA A 140 18.37 6.75 -3.94
C ALA A 140 17.93 6.87 -5.41
N ALA A 141 18.86 6.78 -6.38
CA ALA A 141 18.53 6.81 -7.80
C ALA A 141 17.87 5.49 -8.26
N LEU A 142 18.33 4.35 -7.74
CA LEU A 142 17.70 3.06 -8.03
C LEU A 142 16.28 2.99 -7.44
N LYS A 143 16.07 3.52 -6.23
CA LYS A 143 14.72 3.65 -5.64
C LYS A 143 13.86 4.58 -6.47
N LEU A 144 14.43 5.69 -6.96
CA LEU A 144 13.79 6.61 -7.90
C LEU A 144 13.32 5.87 -9.17
N TRP A 145 14.16 5.01 -9.72
CA TRP A 145 13.77 4.20 -10.86
C TRP A 145 12.62 3.23 -10.54
N LEU A 146 12.70 2.53 -9.40
CA LEU A 146 11.64 1.61 -8.98
C LEU A 146 10.30 2.31 -8.79
N THR A 147 10.23 3.45 -8.10
CA THR A 147 8.97 4.18 -7.89
C THR A 147 8.29 4.52 -9.21
N GLN A 148 9.05 4.92 -10.24
CA GLN A 148 8.51 5.23 -11.56
C GLN A 148 7.91 4.00 -12.26
N CYS A 149 8.39 2.82 -11.91
CA CYS A 149 8.04 1.55 -12.53
C CYS A 149 7.04 0.70 -11.74
N LEU A 150 6.69 1.04 -10.50
CA LEU A 150 5.68 0.31 -9.72
C LEU A 150 4.37 0.20 -10.50
N GLY A 151 3.82 -1.02 -10.55
CA GLY A 151 2.59 -1.35 -11.26
C GLY A 151 2.72 -1.38 -12.79
N LYS A 152 3.91 -1.13 -13.35
CA LYS A 152 4.13 -1.04 -14.80
C LYS A 152 5.01 -2.18 -15.31
N PRO A 153 5.02 -2.46 -16.63
CA PRO A 153 5.88 -3.52 -17.20
C PRO A 153 7.38 -3.40 -16.88
N CYS A 154 7.88 -2.19 -16.59
CA CYS A 154 9.28 -1.97 -16.23
C CYS A 154 9.63 -2.34 -14.78
N GLU A 155 8.65 -2.61 -13.92
CA GLU A 155 8.86 -2.92 -12.48
C GLU A 155 9.88 -4.05 -12.31
N ARG A 156 9.73 -5.14 -13.07
CA ARG A 156 10.60 -6.30 -12.97
C ARG A 156 12.07 -5.97 -13.23
N VAL A 157 12.33 -5.10 -14.22
CA VAL A 157 13.70 -4.68 -14.56
C VAL A 157 14.24 -3.78 -13.46
N ALA A 158 13.48 -2.76 -13.04
CA ALA A 158 13.91 -1.83 -11.98
C ALA A 158 14.14 -2.55 -10.63
N ALA A 159 13.30 -3.53 -10.29
CA ALA A 159 13.40 -4.34 -9.08
C ALA A 159 14.67 -5.20 -9.06
N ALA A 160 15.08 -5.76 -10.19
CA ALA A 160 16.28 -6.59 -10.30
C ALA A 160 17.59 -5.82 -10.02
N HIS A 161 17.58 -4.50 -10.17
CA HIS A 161 18.72 -3.63 -9.91
C HIS A 161 18.69 -2.95 -8.54
N GLN A 162 17.70 -3.26 -7.69
CA GLN A 162 17.67 -2.71 -6.34
C GLN A 162 18.78 -3.31 -5.49
N LEU A 163 19.38 -2.45 -4.67
CA LEU A 163 20.32 -2.86 -3.64
C LEU A 163 19.56 -3.35 -2.40
N GLU A 164 20.20 -4.24 -1.64
CA GLU A 164 19.72 -4.67 -0.34
C GLU A 164 19.54 -3.47 0.58
N SER A 165 18.50 -3.52 1.40
CA SER A 165 18.17 -2.48 2.37
C SER A 165 17.37 -3.09 3.49
N GLU A 166 17.67 -2.64 4.71
CA GLU A 166 16.95 -3.02 5.93
C GLU A 166 15.67 -2.20 6.11
N GLN A 167 15.47 -1.16 5.29
CA GLN A 167 14.29 -0.30 5.38
C GLN A 167 13.02 -1.04 4.92
N PRO A 168 11.88 -0.86 5.62
CA PRO A 168 10.60 -1.46 5.26
C PRO A 168 10.16 -1.06 3.85
N MET A 169 9.90 -2.03 2.98
CA MET A 169 9.46 -1.78 1.61
C MET A 169 8.41 -2.79 1.15
N ILE A 170 7.26 -2.31 0.72
CA ILE A 170 6.12 -3.13 0.25
C ILE A 170 6.51 -3.94 -1.00
N TRP A 171 7.34 -3.42 -1.90
CA TRP A 171 7.77 -4.20 -3.06
C TRP A 171 8.58 -5.46 -2.67
N LEU A 172 9.32 -5.44 -1.55
CA LEU A 172 10.02 -6.63 -1.04
C LEU A 172 9.04 -7.65 -0.46
N LEU A 173 8.01 -7.18 0.25
CA LEU A 173 6.90 -8.01 0.71
C LEU A 173 6.20 -8.69 -0.47
N ARG A 174 5.84 -7.90 -1.50
CA ARG A 174 5.25 -8.40 -2.76
C ARG A 174 6.14 -9.45 -3.42
N ARG A 175 7.46 -9.22 -3.46
CA ARG A 175 8.43 -10.17 -4.02
C ARG A 175 8.50 -11.47 -3.21
N GLY A 176 8.50 -11.38 -1.88
CA GLY A 176 8.47 -12.56 -1.00
C GLY A 176 7.25 -13.43 -1.28
N ILE A 177 6.06 -12.81 -1.35
CA ILE A 177 4.81 -13.51 -1.72
C ILE A 177 4.93 -14.09 -3.13
N ALA A 178 5.28 -13.28 -4.14
CA ALA A 178 5.34 -13.71 -5.53
C ALA A 178 6.31 -14.87 -5.80
N SER A 179 7.43 -14.92 -5.09
CA SER A 179 8.45 -15.97 -5.22
C SER A 179 8.14 -17.23 -4.44
N GLY A 180 7.16 -17.18 -3.54
CA GLY A 180 6.92 -18.27 -2.62
C GLY A 180 7.93 -18.36 -1.46
N ASP A 181 8.69 -17.30 -1.20
CA ASP A 181 9.68 -17.29 -0.12
C ASP A 181 9.02 -16.86 1.20
N MET A 182 8.59 -17.86 1.98
CA MET A 182 7.95 -17.62 3.28
C MET A 182 8.86 -16.93 4.29
N GLY A 183 10.17 -17.20 4.26
CA GLY A 183 11.12 -16.57 5.18
C GLY A 183 11.26 -15.08 4.88
N GLN A 184 11.45 -14.76 3.60
CA GLN A 184 11.50 -13.37 3.14
C GLN A 184 10.17 -12.65 3.40
N TYR A 185 9.03 -13.28 3.08
CA TYR A 185 7.71 -12.72 3.37
C TYR A 185 7.56 -12.37 4.86
N GLN A 186 7.81 -13.31 5.78
CA GLN A 186 7.63 -13.09 7.21
C GLN A 186 8.56 -11.99 7.74
N GLN A 187 9.81 -11.97 7.28
CA GLN A 187 10.75 -10.91 7.65
C GLN A 187 10.22 -9.54 7.23
N GLN A 188 9.78 -9.40 5.97
CA GLN A 188 9.30 -8.12 5.45
C GLN A 188 7.97 -7.70 6.07
N HIS A 189 7.06 -8.65 6.31
CA HIS A 189 5.80 -8.42 7.02
C HIS A 189 6.06 -7.84 8.42
N ASN A 190 6.94 -8.49 9.21
CA ASN A 190 7.26 -8.03 10.56
C ASN A 190 7.87 -6.62 10.58
N VAL A 191 8.78 -6.33 9.64
CA VAL A 191 9.40 -5.01 9.52
C VAL A 191 8.38 -3.95 9.10
N LEU A 192 7.44 -4.28 8.21
CA LEU A 192 6.36 -3.38 7.80
C LEU A 192 5.32 -3.16 8.91
N ILE A 193 4.90 -4.19 9.64
CA ILE A 193 4.00 -4.06 10.79
C ILE A 193 4.62 -3.19 11.88
N ASN A 194 5.92 -3.35 12.16
CA ASN A 194 6.61 -2.49 13.12
C ASN A 194 6.63 -1.01 12.68
N ALA A 195 6.78 -0.76 11.38
CA ALA A 195 6.82 0.60 10.86
C ALA A 195 5.43 1.24 10.71
N LEU A 196 4.44 0.50 10.19
CA LEU A 196 3.11 0.98 9.83
C LEU A 196 2.07 0.80 10.95
N GLY A 197 2.35 -0.08 11.92
CA GLY A 197 1.36 -0.59 12.87
C GLY A 197 0.56 -1.75 12.26
N ASP A 198 -0.34 -2.34 13.06
CA ASP A 198 -1.30 -3.34 12.60
C ASP A 198 -2.41 -2.67 11.78
N ASP A 199 -2.04 -2.17 10.60
CA ASP A 199 -2.94 -1.48 9.68
C ASP A 199 -3.71 -2.50 8.82
N ALA A 200 -5.04 -2.46 8.88
CA ALA A 200 -5.91 -3.37 8.14
C ALA A 200 -5.64 -3.40 6.61
N TYR A 201 -5.19 -2.28 6.05
CA TYR A 201 -4.94 -2.19 4.62
C TYR A 201 -3.59 -2.77 4.19
N LEU A 202 -2.64 -2.94 5.13
CA LEU A 202 -1.45 -3.77 4.87
C LEU A 202 -1.86 -5.24 4.68
N TRP A 203 -2.71 -5.75 5.57
CA TRP A 203 -3.28 -7.10 5.44
C TRP A 203 -4.12 -7.26 4.18
N TRP A 204 -4.94 -6.26 3.85
CA TRP A 204 -5.71 -6.28 2.61
C TRP A 204 -4.80 -6.38 1.38
N LEU A 205 -3.72 -5.59 1.35
CA LEU A 205 -2.74 -5.60 0.28
C LEU A 205 -2.03 -6.96 0.15
N GLU A 206 -1.65 -7.56 1.27
CA GLU A 206 -1.09 -8.92 1.30
C GLU A 206 -2.08 -9.95 0.75
N GLY A 207 -3.38 -9.83 1.08
CA GLY A 207 -4.44 -10.66 0.51
C GLY A 207 -4.56 -10.52 -1.00
N GLN A 208 -4.50 -9.29 -1.53
CA GLN A 208 -4.49 -9.04 -2.97
C GLN A 208 -3.28 -9.70 -3.66
N TYR A 209 -2.09 -9.59 -3.05
CA TYR A 209 -0.89 -10.27 -3.56
C TYR A 209 -1.02 -11.80 -3.48
N ALA A 210 -1.56 -12.33 -2.38
CA ALA A 210 -1.79 -13.76 -2.20
C ALA A 210 -2.69 -14.33 -3.30
N LEU A 211 -3.79 -13.62 -3.60
CA LEU A 211 -4.71 -13.99 -4.69
C LEU A 211 -4.00 -13.92 -6.04
N SER A 212 -3.31 -12.82 -6.33
CA SER A 212 -2.62 -12.60 -7.61
C SER A 212 -1.52 -13.63 -7.89
N TYR A 213 -0.78 -14.03 -6.85
CA TYR A 213 0.35 -14.97 -6.96
C TYR A 213 0.01 -16.40 -6.54
N GLN A 214 -1.26 -16.70 -6.30
CA GLN A 214 -1.75 -18.04 -5.90
C GLN A 214 -1.10 -18.57 -4.61
N GLN A 215 -0.87 -17.70 -3.63
CA GLN A 215 -0.25 -18.00 -2.33
C GLN A 215 -1.23 -17.98 -1.15
N CYS A 216 -2.53 -18.15 -1.42
CA CYS A 216 -3.55 -18.11 -0.36
C CYS A 216 -3.38 -19.22 0.69
N GLY A 217 -2.70 -20.33 0.40
CA GLY A 217 -2.42 -21.40 1.38
C GLY A 217 -1.65 -20.94 2.61
N TRP A 218 -0.85 -19.88 2.50
CA TRP A 218 -0.12 -19.34 3.64
C TRP A 218 -0.87 -18.22 4.34
N LEU A 219 -1.66 -17.46 3.59
CA LEU A 219 -2.24 -16.21 4.06
C LEU A 219 -3.71 -16.34 4.45
N ALA A 220 -4.43 -17.39 4.06
CA ALA A 220 -5.83 -17.56 4.44
C ALA A 220 -6.03 -17.57 5.97
N GLY A 221 -5.18 -18.26 6.72
CA GLY A 221 -5.21 -18.23 8.19
C GLY A 221 -4.93 -16.83 8.77
N PRO A 222 -3.74 -16.25 8.51
CA PRO A 222 -3.39 -14.90 8.95
C PRO A 222 -4.41 -13.82 8.58
N LEU A 223 -4.94 -13.84 7.35
CA LEU A 223 -5.95 -12.87 6.89
C LEU A 223 -7.26 -12.96 7.68
N ARG A 224 -7.73 -14.18 7.99
CA ARG A 224 -8.91 -14.35 8.86
C ARG A 224 -8.65 -13.79 10.26
N THR A 225 -7.47 -14.05 10.82
CA THR A 225 -7.07 -13.53 12.13
C THR A 225 -6.90 -12.01 12.11
N ALA A 226 -6.40 -11.43 11.01
CA ALA A 226 -6.34 -9.98 10.81
C ALA A 226 -7.73 -9.37 10.73
N TRP A 227 -8.65 -9.95 9.95
CA TRP A 227 -10.03 -9.47 9.86
C TRP A 227 -10.74 -9.46 11.23
N GLN A 228 -10.50 -10.46 12.09
CA GLN A 228 -11.05 -10.48 13.46
C GLN A 228 -10.64 -9.27 14.31
N ARG A 229 -9.48 -8.65 14.02
CA ARG A 229 -9.00 -7.44 14.70
C ARG A 229 -9.49 -6.14 14.03
N HIS A 230 -9.86 -6.21 12.76
CA HIS A 230 -10.20 -5.08 11.89
C HIS A 230 -11.56 -5.31 11.20
N GLN A 231 -12.55 -5.65 12.00
CA GLN A 231 -13.87 -6.12 11.56
C GLN A 231 -14.64 -5.09 10.72
N GLU A 232 -14.33 -3.80 10.89
CA GLU A 232 -14.92 -2.68 10.17
C GLU A 232 -14.40 -2.51 8.73
N VAL A 233 -13.31 -3.18 8.37
CA VAL A 233 -12.65 -3.01 7.07
C VAL A 233 -13.17 -4.05 6.07
N VAL A 234 -14.28 -3.72 5.40
CA VAL A 234 -14.95 -4.59 4.42
C VAL A 234 -14.00 -5.15 3.34
N PRO A 235 -13.09 -4.36 2.73
CA PRO A 235 -12.16 -4.91 1.73
C PRO A 235 -11.28 -6.03 2.28
N LEU A 236 -10.85 -5.96 3.55
CA LEU A 236 -10.07 -7.02 4.19
C LEU A 236 -10.89 -8.31 4.35
N ALA A 237 -12.17 -8.19 4.69
CA ALA A 237 -13.07 -9.33 4.79
C ALA A 237 -13.19 -10.08 3.45
N ASP A 238 -13.32 -9.34 2.35
CA ASP A 238 -13.43 -9.88 1.00
C ASP A 238 -12.16 -10.67 0.60
N VAL A 239 -10.98 -10.08 0.71
CA VAL A 239 -9.74 -10.79 0.34
C VAL A 239 -9.45 -11.99 1.25
N ALA A 240 -9.77 -11.89 2.55
CA ALA A 240 -9.68 -13.01 3.48
C ALA A 240 -10.64 -14.16 3.09
N LEU A 241 -11.84 -13.82 2.64
CA LEU A 241 -12.83 -14.78 2.18
C LEU A 241 -12.38 -15.44 0.88
N GLN A 242 -11.96 -14.66 -0.13
CA GLN A 242 -11.49 -15.20 -1.40
C GLN A 242 -10.27 -16.13 -1.22
N CYS A 243 -9.32 -15.78 -0.35
CA CYS A 243 -8.22 -16.70 -0.03
C CYS A 243 -8.71 -17.95 0.70
N THR A 244 -9.67 -17.84 1.61
CA THR A 244 -10.27 -19.01 2.28
C THR A 244 -11.00 -19.92 1.29
N LEU A 245 -11.68 -19.36 0.29
CA LEU A 245 -12.36 -20.10 -0.77
C LEU A 245 -11.40 -20.81 -1.72
N THR A 246 -10.21 -20.23 -1.94
CA THR A 246 -9.14 -20.87 -2.71
C THR A 246 -8.68 -22.17 -2.05
N GLU A 247 -8.49 -22.14 -0.72
CA GLU A 247 -8.02 -23.29 0.06
C GLU A 247 -9.13 -24.30 0.37
N THR A 248 -10.29 -23.79 0.77
CA THR A 248 -11.40 -24.59 1.32
C THR A 248 -12.73 -24.17 0.70
N PRO A 249 -12.96 -24.44 -0.60
CA PRO A 249 -14.07 -23.85 -1.38
C PRO A 249 -15.47 -24.17 -0.85
N LYS A 250 -15.62 -25.26 -0.09
CA LYS A 250 -16.90 -25.68 0.49
C LYS A 250 -17.10 -25.22 1.94
N ALA A 251 -16.07 -24.69 2.60
CA ALA A 251 -16.13 -24.35 4.01
C ALA A 251 -16.84 -22.99 4.20
N THR A 252 -17.95 -23.02 4.92
CA THR A 252 -18.80 -21.84 5.17
C THR A 252 -18.53 -21.18 6.52
N ASN A 253 -17.74 -21.79 7.40
CA ASN A 253 -17.49 -21.31 8.77
C ASN A 253 -16.99 -19.86 8.81
N PHE A 254 -16.09 -19.48 7.89
CA PHE A 254 -15.63 -18.10 7.82
C PHE A 254 -16.74 -17.18 7.30
N GLY A 255 -17.56 -17.62 6.33
CA GLY A 255 -18.77 -16.90 5.91
C GLY A 255 -19.73 -16.64 7.08
N THR A 256 -19.98 -17.64 7.93
CA THR A 256 -20.75 -17.46 9.17
C THR A 256 -20.09 -16.46 10.12
N ALA A 257 -18.76 -16.46 10.28
CA ALA A 257 -18.09 -15.45 11.10
C ALA A 257 -18.30 -14.03 10.54
N LEU A 258 -18.25 -13.87 9.21
CA LEU A 258 -18.46 -12.58 8.54
C LEU A 258 -19.87 -12.00 8.76
N THR A 259 -20.89 -12.82 9.05
CA THR A 259 -22.26 -12.31 9.28
C THR A 259 -22.39 -11.44 10.54
N GLN A 260 -21.36 -11.40 11.39
CA GLN A 260 -21.29 -10.46 12.51
C GLN A 260 -21.24 -9.00 12.05
N GLN A 261 -20.73 -8.73 10.85
CA GLN A 261 -20.47 -7.37 10.35
C GLN A 261 -21.02 -7.13 8.94
N LEU A 262 -21.17 -8.20 8.15
CA LEU A 262 -21.61 -8.12 6.76
C LEU A 262 -22.96 -8.80 6.58
N SER A 263 -23.78 -8.27 5.67
CA SER A 263 -25.00 -8.94 5.26
C SER A 263 -24.68 -10.24 4.51
N ILE A 264 -25.62 -11.18 4.55
CA ILE A 264 -25.56 -12.42 3.76
C ILE A 264 -25.41 -12.10 2.27
N GLU A 265 -26.07 -11.05 1.79
CA GLU A 265 -25.99 -10.59 0.40
C GLU A 265 -24.56 -10.17 0.02
N THR A 266 -23.88 -9.36 0.84
CA THR A 266 -22.50 -8.94 0.58
C THR A 266 -21.55 -10.14 0.55
N ILE A 267 -21.72 -11.08 1.48
CA ILE A 267 -20.91 -12.30 1.54
C ILE A 267 -21.15 -13.15 0.28
N MET A 268 -22.42 -13.41 -0.06
CA MET A 268 -22.76 -14.20 -1.24
C MET A 268 -22.36 -13.52 -2.55
N GLY A 269 -22.42 -12.19 -2.63
CA GLY A 269 -21.89 -11.42 -3.75
C GLY A 269 -20.40 -11.73 -3.99
N SER A 270 -19.61 -11.70 -2.92
CA SER A 270 -18.17 -12.00 -2.97
C SER A 270 -17.91 -13.47 -3.33
N VAL A 271 -18.64 -14.41 -2.74
CA VAL A 271 -18.54 -15.86 -3.06
C VAL A 271 -18.89 -16.11 -4.54
N ASN A 272 -19.99 -15.53 -5.03
CA ASN A 272 -20.42 -15.68 -6.42
C ASN A 272 -19.38 -15.09 -7.38
N ALA A 273 -18.86 -13.89 -7.10
CA ALA A 273 -17.83 -13.26 -7.89
C ALA A 273 -16.57 -14.12 -7.97
N PHE A 274 -16.13 -14.69 -6.85
CA PHE A 274 -14.99 -15.59 -6.79
C PHE A 274 -15.17 -16.83 -7.71
N PHE A 275 -16.28 -17.56 -7.56
CA PHE A 275 -16.51 -18.78 -8.35
C PHE A 275 -16.69 -18.46 -9.84
N ALA A 276 -17.36 -17.35 -10.17
CA ALA A 276 -17.50 -16.88 -11.54
C ALA A 276 -16.15 -16.52 -12.17
N ALA A 277 -15.30 -15.75 -11.48
CA ALA A 277 -13.96 -15.38 -11.97
C ALA A 277 -13.05 -16.60 -12.22
N HIS A 278 -13.29 -17.70 -11.51
CA HIS A 278 -12.53 -18.95 -11.67
C HIS A 278 -13.19 -19.97 -12.60
N ASN A 279 -14.28 -19.61 -13.29
CA ASN A 279 -15.08 -20.52 -14.14
C ASN A 279 -15.48 -21.82 -13.41
N ARG A 280 -15.86 -21.72 -12.14
CA ARG A 280 -16.26 -22.85 -11.29
C ARG A 280 -17.71 -22.70 -10.85
N PRO A 281 -18.47 -23.80 -10.72
CA PRO A 281 -19.83 -23.74 -10.20
C PRO A 281 -19.84 -23.44 -8.69
N LEU A 282 -20.83 -22.64 -8.25
CA LEU A 282 -21.05 -22.37 -6.83
C LEU A 282 -21.36 -23.67 -6.06
N PRO A 283 -20.58 -24.02 -5.02
CA PRO A 283 -20.83 -25.21 -4.23
C PRO A 283 -22.21 -25.21 -3.57
N LYS A 284 -22.85 -26.40 -3.52
CA LYS A 284 -24.18 -26.57 -2.89
C LYS A 284 -24.21 -26.10 -1.43
N ALA A 285 -23.11 -26.29 -0.70
CA ALA A 285 -22.97 -25.86 0.69
C ALA A 285 -23.21 -24.36 0.88
N TRP A 286 -22.69 -23.51 -0.02
CA TRP A 286 -22.91 -22.05 0.03
C TRP A 286 -24.35 -21.65 -0.29
N ARG A 287 -24.99 -22.34 -1.24
CA ARG A 287 -26.42 -22.13 -1.53
C ARG A 287 -27.30 -22.45 -0.32
N GLN A 288 -27.05 -23.59 0.31
CA GLN A 288 -27.78 -24.01 1.51
C GLN A 288 -27.52 -23.09 2.70
N TRP A 289 -26.27 -22.67 2.88
CA TRP A 289 -25.89 -21.71 3.92
C TRP A 289 -26.62 -20.37 3.78
N ALA A 290 -26.69 -19.82 2.56
CA ALA A 290 -27.41 -18.56 2.33
C ALA A 290 -28.90 -18.70 2.67
N GLN A 291 -29.54 -19.79 2.22
CA GLN A 291 -30.94 -20.07 2.51
C GLN A 291 -31.22 -20.15 4.02
N SER A 292 -30.42 -20.92 4.76
CA SER A 292 -30.64 -21.13 6.20
C SER A 292 -30.47 -19.84 7.02
N HIS A 293 -29.54 -18.96 6.63
CA HIS A 293 -29.33 -17.70 7.36
C HIS A 293 -30.38 -16.64 7.00
N SER A 294 -30.89 -16.65 5.76
CA SER A 294 -32.01 -15.78 5.37
C SER A 294 -33.29 -16.14 6.10
N GLU A 295 -33.60 -17.43 6.24
CA GLU A 295 -34.78 -17.91 7.00
C GLU A 295 -34.68 -17.55 8.49
N ALA A 296 -33.51 -17.72 9.10
CA ALA A 296 -33.28 -17.37 10.50
C ALA A 296 -33.43 -15.86 10.80
N SER A 297 -33.07 -14.99 9.84
CA SER A 297 -33.24 -13.55 9.99
C SER A 297 -34.71 -13.10 9.96
N LEU A 298 -35.55 -13.82 9.21
CA LEU A 298 -36.98 -13.52 9.10
C LEU A 298 -37.75 -13.93 10.36
N SER A 299 -37.37 -15.04 10.99
CA SER A 299 -37.98 -15.48 12.25
C SER A 299 -37.58 -14.61 13.44
N SER A 300 -36.37 -14.04 13.48
CA SER A 300 -35.94 -13.11 14.55
C SER A 300 -36.60 -11.73 14.52
N HIS A 301 -37.30 -11.37 13.44
CA HIS A 301 -38.03 -10.11 13.30
C HIS A 301 -39.55 -10.25 13.58
N GLN A 302 -40.01 -11.46 13.91
CA GLN A 302 -41.42 -11.76 14.21
C GLN A 302 -41.68 -11.98 15.71
N GLU A 303 -40.66 -11.85 16.56
CA GLU A 303 -40.74 -11.79 18.03
C GLU A 303 -40.51 -10.37 18.54
#